data_AF-A0A174GRZ8-F1
#
_entry.id   AF-A0A174GRZ8-F1
#
_cell.length_a   1.000
_cell.length_b   1.000
_cell.length_c   1.000
_cell.angle_alpha   90.00
_cell.angle_beta   90.00
_cell.angle_gamma   90.00
#
_symmetry.space_group_name_H-M   'P 1'
#
loop_
_entity.id
_entity.type
_entity.pdbx_description
1 polymer ?
#
loop_
_entity_poly.entity_id
_entity_poly.type
_entity_poly.pdbx_seq_one_letter_code
_entity_poly.pdbx_strand_id
1 'polypeptide(L)'
;MRFHVLTLFPQMIEQGLSESITGRALKQNIISLNTVNIRDFAHNKHNKVDDYTYGGGAGMLMQAEPVYQAVRSVMSQINKCNQVHSGDNSEKNIADENILYENTSYKNTAEEIKNHNARLIYVTPQGSVFNQQMAAEFAKCDDLIFLCGHYEGIDERVLEETVTDYVSIGDYVLTGGELPSMVMIDAISRLVPGVLHNDISAETESFHGNLLEYPQYSRPVEWHDKKVPEVLMSGNQKKIDAWRLEKSVERTKERRPDLYAGFKRLDKCREFLMKNKLLHIDMIELINRGCAEILFEADGEYLLRDMVSKVCFHTRPDEGGSKLIDLVQEDATKPVDKYSSQHIPENVTDQIVNGIVLHQQRYVELFTANGFNETVECMQAVYTNKEKLSVSGLYRPDGRPMPNGLIIRKLDAADIQEAAPMYPGFDNPDYIIERIEAGAVYGAFFGDNTANDTINTLAGIIGIHEEGSIGMLYVKPQYRHQKLATALETYAFNRALENGWIPYGQIIVGNDASMRLQESMGLHFSKSPVYWMTKNNA
;
A
#
# COMPACT_ATOMS: atom_id res chain seq x y z
N MET A 1 -5.03 -4.68 13.17
CA MET A 1 -3.78 -3.96 13.50
C MET A 1 -3.71 -3.68 14.99
N ARG A 2 -2.56 -3.92 15.62
CA ARG A 2 -2.30 -3.73 17.05
C ARG A 2 -1.18 -2.71 17.26
N PHE A 3 -1.42 -1.70 18.10
CA PHE A 3 -0.43 -0.71 18.48
C PHE A 3 0.10 -0.97 19.88
N HIS A 4 1.41 -1.02 20.04
CA HIS A 4 2.09 -1.09 21.32
C HIS A 4 2.91 0.18 21.53
N VAL A 5 2.81 0.84 22.68
CA VAL A 5 3.60 2.05 22.96
C VAL A 5 4.38 1.87 24.25
N LEU A 6 5.71 1.82 24.13
CA LEU A 6 6.65 1.77 25.26
C LEU A 6 7.00 3.20 25.64
N THR A 7 6.59 3.62 26.83
CA THR A 7 6.66 5.02 27.27
C THR A 7 6.84 5.12 28.79
N LEU A 8 7.23 6.29 29.27
CA LEU A 8 7.21 6.64 30.69
C LEU A 8 5.86 7.23 31.14
N PHE A 9 4.97 7.54 30.19
CA PHE A 9 3.71 8.25 30.39
C PHE A 9 2.53 7.59 29.65
N PRO A 10 2.17 6.33 29.98
CA PRO A 10 1.12 5.58 29.26
C PRO A 10 -0.23 6.31 29.20
N GLN A 11 -0.64 6.96 30.30
CA GLN A 11 -1.89 7.69 30.37
C GLN A 11 -2.03 8.81 29.33
N MET A 12 -0.91 9.42 28.90
CA MET A 12 -0.93 10.46 27.87
C MET A 12 -1.37 9.90 26.52
N ILE A 13 -0.91 8.69 26.18
CA ILE A 13 -1.25 8.00 24.94
C ILE A 13 -2.69 7.49 24.99
N GLU A 14 -3.05 6.81 26.08
CA GLU A 14 -4.40 6.26 26.28
C GLU A 14 -5.48 7.34 26.17
N GLN A 15 -5.28 8.48 26.84
CA GLN A 15 -6.24 9.59 26.81
C GLN A 15 -6.23 10.32 25.46
N GLY A 16 -5.08 10.45 24.81
CA GLY A 16 -4.97 11.13 23.53
C GLY A 16 -5.64 10.38 22.37
N LEU A 17 -5.67 9.04 22.44
CA LEU A 17 -6.21 8.18 21.38
C LEU A 17 -7.62 7.62 21.67
N SER A 18 -8.19 7.89 22.85
CA SER A 18 -9.50 7.32 23.25
C SER A 18 -10.72 7.98 22.60
N GLU A 19 -10.53 9.08 21.86
CA GLU A 19 -11.60 9.90 21.29
C GLU A 19 -11.59 9.93 19.76
N SER A 20 -12.61 10.55 19.15
CA SER A 20 -12.71 10.74 17.71
C SER A 20 -12.66 9.41 16.90
N ILE A 21 -11.97 9.39 15.75
CA ILE A 21 -11.89 8.26 14.81
C ILE A 21 -11.15 7.08 15.46
N THR A 22 -9.96 7.31 16.01
CA THR A 22 -9.16 6.30 16.72
C THR A 22 -9.93 5.69 17.89
N GLY A 23 -10.59 6.51 18.70
CA GLY A 23 -11.44 6.05 19.81
C GLY A 23 -12.62 5.18 19.37
N ARG A 24 -13.25 5.48 18.22
CA ARG A 24 -14.31 4.62 17.66
C ARG A 24 -13.73 3.30 17.15
N ALA A 25 -12.61 3.34 16.44
CA ALA A 25 -11.95 2.15 15.92
C ALA A 25 -11.50 1.20 17.04
N LEU A 26 -10.99 1.73 18.16
CA LEU A 26 -10.67 0.98 19.38
C LEU A 26 -11.92 0.30 19.96
N LYS A 27 -13.03 1.04 20.12
CA LYS A 27 -14.30 0.49 20.64
C LYS A 27 -14.90 -0.60 19.74
N GLN A 28 -14.63 -0.53 18.43
CA GLN A 28 -15.06 -1.52 17.45
C GLN A 28 -14.08 -2.69 17.30
N ASN A 29 -12.95 -2.70 18.04
CA ASN A 29 -11.86 -3.68 17.94
C ASN A 29 -11.26 -3.79 16.52
N ILE A 30 -11.33 -2.73 15.72
CA ILE A 30 -10.69 -2.67 14.40
C ILE A 30 -9.17 -2.46 14.57
N ILE A 31 -8.81 -1.65 15.56
CA ILE A 31 -7.45 -1.46 16.05
C ILE A 31 -7.42 -1.73 17.56
N SER A 32 -6.24 -2.05 18.11
CA SER A 32 -6.02 -2.15 19.56
C SER A 32 -4.84 -1.28 20.00
N LEU A 33 -4.85 -0.87 21.26
CA LEU A 33 -3.78 -0.07 21.87
C LEU A 33 -3.33 -0.73 23.18
N ASN A 34 -2.02 -0.98 23.30
CA ASN A 34 -1.38 -1.51 24.49
C ASN A 34 -0.21 -0.61 24.89
N THR A 35 -0.34 0.14 25.99
CA THR A 35 0.75 0.97 26.50
C THR A 35 1.54 0.23 27.57
N VAL A 36 2.87 0.24 27.46
CA VAL A 36 3.79 -0.43 28.38
C VAL A 36 4.64 0.62 29.08
N ASN A 37 4.58 0.65 30.41
CA ASN A 37 5.40 1.55 31.20
C ASN A 37 6.80 0.96 31.38
N ILE A 38 7.82 1.62 30.79
CA ILE A 38 9.21 1.14 30.86
C ILE A 38 9.71 1.09 32.31
N ARG A 39 9.13 1.89 33.22
CA ARG A 39 9.50 1.90 34.64
C ARG A 39 9.20 0.59 35.35
N ASP A 40 8.28 -0.22 34.84
CA ASP A 40 7.92 -1.51 35.44
C ASP A 40 9.04 -2.56 35.27
N PHE A 41 10.02 -2.27 34.40
CA PHE A 41 11.19 -3.11 34.13
C PHE A 41 12.48 -2.56 34.75
N ALA A 42 12.39 -1.50 35.56
CA ALA A 42 13.53 -0.99 36.30
C ALA A 42 13.80 -1.86 37.53
N HIS A 43 14.88 -2.63 37.52
CA HIS A 43 15.26 -3.53 38.63
C HIS A 43 15.92 -2.82 39.83
N ASN A 44 15.66 -1.52 40.02
CA ASN A 44 16.21 -0.74 41.13
C ASN A 44 15.11 -0.25 42.08
N LYS A 45 15.50 0.06 43.33
CA LYS A 45 14.58 0.42 44.42
C LYS A 45 13.66 1.62 44.11
N HIS A 46 14.03 2.46 43.14
CA HIS A 46 13.32 3.70 42.82
C HIS A 46 12.64 3.68 41.45
N ASN A 47 12.62 2.53 40.77
CA ASN A 47 12.14 2.37 39.39
C ASN A 47 12.72 3.44 38.44
N LYS A 48 13.99 3.79 38.66
CA LYS A 48 14.74 4.74 37.82
C LYS A 48 15.09 4.04 36.51
N VAL A 49 14.87 4.72 35.40
CA VAL A 49 15.08 4.18 34.04
C VAL A 49 16.14 4.96 33.28
N ASP A 50 16.82 5.87 33.95
CA ASP A 50 17.75 6.83 33.38
C ASP A 50 19.04 6.93 34.19
N ASP A 51 20.14 7.29 33.53
CA ASP A 51 21.43 7.52 34.15
C ASP A 51 22.23 8.62 33.44
N TYR A 52 23.36 9.00 34.01
CA TYR A 52 24.27 9.95 33.38
C TYR A 52 24.90 9.37 32.11
N THR A 53 25.14 10.23 31.12
CA THR A 53 25.83 9.87 29.89
C THR A 53 27.33 9.61 30.13
N TYR A 54 27.86 8.54 29.56
CA TYR A 54 29.31 8.40 29.40
C TYR A 54 29.84 9.49 28.45
N GLY A 55 31.03 10.02 28.72
CA GLY A 55 31.60 11.16 27.97
C GLY A 55 31.25 12.53 28.54
N GLY A 56 30.38 12.60 29.55
CA GLY A 56 29.90 13.85 30.14
C GLY A 56 28.79 14.50 29.32
N GLY A 57 28.34 15.68 29.76
CA GLY A 57 27.20 16.39 29.19
C GLY A 57 26.17 16.78 30.26
N ALA A 58 25.26 17.68 29.90
CA ALA A 58 24.08 17.96 30.71
C ALA A 58 22.95 17.03 30.23
N GLY A 59 22.17 16.46 31.16
CA GLY A 59 21.04 15.60 30.84
C GLY A 59 21.19 14.18 31.39
N MET A 60 20.16 13.38 31.14
CA MET A 60 20.08 11.96 31.51
C MET A 60 19.82 11.15 30.24
N LEU A 61 20.19 9.87 30.25
CA LEU A 61 19.97 8.93 29.15
C LEU A 61 19.19 7.73 29.67
N MET A 62 18.18 7.27 28.93
CA MET A 62 17.45 6.07 29.30
C MET A 62 18.34 4.83 29.21
N GLN A 63 18.28 3.99 30.24
CA GLN A 63 19.10 2.78 30.38
C GLN A 63 18.66 1.68 29.39
N ALA A 64 19.63 0.91 28.89
CA ALA A 64 19.39 -0.17 27.93
C ALA A 64 18.49 -1.29 28.47
N GLU A 65 18.77 -1.80 29.69
CA GLU A 65 18.10 -3.01 30.21
C GLU A 65 16.57 -2.83 30.41
N PRO A 66 16.06 -1.78 31.08
CA PRO A 66 14.61 -1.61 31.22
C PRO A 66 13.89 -1.47 29.88
N VAL A 67 14.52 -0.81 28.89
CA VAL A 67 13.99 -0.68 27.53
C VAL A 67 13.94 -2.04 26.85
N TYR A 68 15.05 -2.79 26.88
CA TYR A 68 15.13 -4.11 26.28
C TYR A 68 14.07 -5.07 26.84
N GLN A 69 13.92 -5.10 28.17
CA GLN A 69 12.91 -5.95 28.83
C GLN A 69 11.48 -5.53 28.48
N ALA A 70 11.21 -4.23 28.37
CA ALA A 70 9.91 -3.75 27.89
C ALA A 70 9.63 -4.24 26.46
N VAL A 71 10.61 -4.19 25.55
CA VAL A 71 10.50 -4.73 24.19
C VAL A 71 10.23 -6.24 24.21
N ARG A 72 11.00 -7.01 24.99
CA ARG A 72 10.81 -8.47 25.13
C ARG A 72 9.42 -8.81 25.68
N SER A 73 8.87 -7.99 26.58
CA SER A 73 7.54 -8.20 27.14
C SER A 73 6.44 -8.10 26.06
N VAL A 74 6.55 -7.15 25.14
CA VAL A 74 5.62 -6.99 24.01
C VAL A 74 5.79 -8.14 23.01
N MET A 75 7.03 -8.51 22.69
CA MET A 75 7.30 -9.67 21.82
C MET A 75 6.70 -10.97 22.37
N SER A 76 6.77 -11.17 23.69
CA SER A 76 6.12 -12.32 24.32
C SER A 76 4.59 -12.30 24.12
N GLN A 77 3.95 -11.13 24.15
CA GLN A 77 2.51 -10.98 23.91
C GLN A 77 2.16 -11.28 22.46
N ILE A 78 2.91 -10.73 21.49
CA ILE A 78 2.74 -10.99 20.06
C ILE A 78 2.84 -12.50 19.78
N ASN A 79 3.85 -13.17 20.34
CA ASN A 79 4.04 -14.61 20.19
C ASN A 79 2.87 -15.43 20.75
N LYS A 80 2.35 -15.07 21.93
CA LYS A 80 1.18 -15.74 22.51
C LYS A 80 -0.06 -15.54 21.65
N CYS A 81 -0.31 -14.33 21.15
CA CYS A 81 -1.44 -14.05 20.27
C CYS A 81 -1.38 -14.86 18.98
N ASN A 82 -0.20 -15.01 18.38
CA ASN A 82 0.00 -15.76 17.15
C ASN A 82 -0.17 -17.28 17.34
N GLN A 83 0.21 -17.84 18.51
CA GLN A 83 0.00 -19.26 18.83
C GLN A 83 -1.48 -19.64 19.02
N VAL A 84 -2.30 -18.73 19.52
CA VAL A 84 -3.75 -18.99 19.70
C VAL A 84 -4.48 -19.09 18.35
N HIS A 85 -3.98 -18.42 17.30
CA HIS A 85 -4.61 -18.42 15.98
C HIS A 85 -4.24 -19.63 15.11
N SER A 86 -3.10 -20.30 15.38
CA SER A 86 -2.64 -21.47 14.62
C SER A 86 -3.22 -22.82 15.09
N GLY A 87 -4.17 -22.81 16.04
CA GLY A 87 -4.97 -24.00 16.39
C GLY A 87 -4.22 -25.12 17.11
N ASP A 88 -2.98 -24.88 17.56
CA ASP A 88 -2.20 -25.89 18.27
C ASP A 88 -2.55 -25.88 19.77
N ASN A 89 -3.68 -26.52 20.12
CA ASN A 89 -4.12 -26.75 21.50
C ASN A 89 -3.28 -27.85 22.20
N SER A 90 -1.95 -27.70 22.20
CA SER A 90 -1.13 -28.42 23.18
C SER A 90 -0.98 -27.55 24.42
N GLU A 91 -1.82 -27.81 25.43
CA GLU A 91 -1.63 -27.30 26.79
C GLU A 91 -0.29 -27.79 27.34
N LYS A 92 0.79 -27.07 27.04
CA LYS A 92 1.99 -27.11 27.87
C LYS A 92 1.76 -26.17 29.03
N ASN A 93 1.43 -26.76 30.18
CA ASN A 93 1.43 -26.11 31.49
C ASN A 93 2.65 -25.18 31.62
N ILE A 94 2.40 -23.87 31.60
CA ILE A 94 3.40 -22.87 31.98
C ILE A 94 3.32 -22.75 33.51
N ALA A 95 3.93 -23.73 34.17
CA ALA A 95 4.43 -23.54 35.51
C ALA A 95 5.95 -23.58 35.38
N ASP A 96 6.56 -22.40 35.22
CA ASP A 96 7.91 -22.09 35.70
C ASP A 96 8.25 -20.63 35.37
N GLU A 97 8.19 -19.78 36.40
CA GLU A 97 8.64 -18.38 36.42
C GLU A 97 10.17 -18.23 36.36
N ASN A 98 10.92 -19.20 35.83
CA ASN A 98 12.40 -19.20 35.84
C ASN A 98 13.00 -19.59 34.48
N ILE A 99 12.63 -18.87 33.41
CA ILE A 99 13.46 -18.78 32.20
C ILE A 99 14.02 -17.37 32.12
N LEU A 100 14.87 -17.05 33.09
CA LEU A 100 15.74 -15.88 33.07
C LEU A 100 17.16 -16.42 33.11
N TYR A 101 17.92 -16.09 32.06
CA TYR A 101 19.36 -16.33 31.91
C TYR A 101 19.78 -17.77 31.62
N GLU A 102 19.61 -18.26 30.39
CA GLU A 102 20.51 -19.30 29.88
C GLU A 102 20.68 -19.24 28.35
N ASN A 103 21.87 -18.78 27.94
CA ASN A 103 22.59 -19.05 26.70
C ASN A 103 21.78 -19.37 25.44
N THR A 104 21.09 -18.37 24.89
CA THR A 104 20.70 -18.37 23.47
C THR A 104 21.54 -17.34 22.74
N SER A 105 22.31 -17.81 21.76
CA SER A 105 23.03 -16.99 20.77
C SER A 105 22.26 -15.72 20.43
N TYR A 106 22.90 -14.55 20.60
CA TYR A 106 22.35 -13.22 20.28
C TYR A 106 21.57 -13.26 18.97
N LYS A 107 20.25 -13.44 19.07
CA LYS A 107 19.33 -13.31 17.95
C LYS A 107 19.06 -11.83 17.80
N ASN A 108 19.24 -11.31 16.59
CA ASN A 108 18.89 -9.95 16.27
C ASN A 108 17.38 -9.74 16.54
N THR A 109 17.03 -9.03 17.62
CA THR A 109 15.63 -8.87 18.03
C THR A 109 14.84 -8.10 16.97
N ALA A 110 15.48 -7.18 16.24
CA ALA A 110 14.88 -6.48 15.11
C ALA A 110 14.48 -7.44 13.96
N GLU A 111 15.24 -8.50 13.71
CA GLU A 111 14.85 -9.55 12.73
C GLU A 111 13.69 -10.39 13.25
N GLU A 112 13.69 -10.75 14.54
CA GLU A 112 12.56 -11.46 15.17
C GLU A 112 11.27 -10.65 15.04
N ILE A 113 11.31 -9.34 15.30
CA ILE A 113 10.18 -8.42 15.13
C ILE A 113 9.67 -8.45 13.68
N LYS A 114 10.55 -8.31 12.69
CA LYS A 114 10.17 -8.33 11.26
C LYS A 114 9.52 -9.65 10.85
N ASN A 115 9.99 -10.77 11.38
CA ASN A 115 9.43 -12.11 11.09
C ASN A 115 7.98 -12.28 11.57
N HIS A 116 7.51 -11.42 12.48
CA HIS A 116 6.12 -11.38 12.95
C HIS A 116 5.26 -10.35 12.22
N ASN A 117 5.68 -9.87 11.04
CA ASN A 117 5.03 -8.76 10.32
C ASN A 117 4.83 -7.53 11.22
N ALA A 118 5.82 -7.29 12.09
CA ALA A 118 5.82 -6.20 13.06
C ALA A 118 6.99 -5.24 12.79
N ARG A 119 6.86 -4.00 13.27
CA ARG A 119 7.92 -2.98 13.22
C ARG A 119 8.07 -2.31 14.59
N LEU A 120 9.32 -2.09 15.03
CA LEU A 120 9.65 -1.29 16.19
C LEU A 120 10.22 0.05 15.75
N ILE A 121 9.41 1.09 15.95
CA ILE A 121 9.67 2.46 15.56
C ILE A 121 10.22 3.21 16.76
N TYR A 122 11.50 3.59 16.70
CA TYR A 122 12.04 4.61 17.59
C TYR A 122 11.69 5.99 17.03
N VAL A 123 10.91 6.74 17.79
CA VAL A 123 10.52 8.11 17.42
C VAL A 123 11.62 9.08 17.83
N THR A 124 12.33 9.63 16.85
CA THR A 124 13.52 10.46 17.06
C THR A 124 13.67 11.52 15.96
N PRO A 125 14.17 12.74 16.27
CA PRO A 125 14.46 13.75 15.25
C PRO A 125 15.58 13.33 14.29
N GLN A 126 16.35 12.28 14.61
CA GLN A 126 17.42 11.74 13.75
C GLN A 126 16.88 10.81 12.64
N GLY A 127 15.61 10.42 12.72
CA GLY A 127 14.99 9.47 11.80
C GLY A 127 14.51 10.09 10.49
N SER A 128 14.10 9.24 9.56
CA SER A 128 13.42 9.67 8.33
C SER A 128 12.12 10.39 8.65
N VAL A 129 11.85 11.49 7.95
CA VAL A 129 10.63 12.29 8.18
C VAL A 129 9.40 11.51 7.74
N PHE A 130 8.49 11.28 8.68
CA PHE A 130 7.22 10.60 8.50
C PHE A 130 6.38 11.30 7.43
N ASN A 131 5.85 10.50 6.51
CA ASN A 131 5.06 10.96 5.38
C ASN A 131 3.93 9.97 5.08
N GLN A 132 3.04 10.34 4.15
CA GLN A 132 1.86 9.55 3.82
C GLN A 132 2.19 8.15 3.26
N GLN A 133 3.33 8.00 2.57
CA GLN A 133 3.78 6.70 2.08
C GLN A 133 4.20 5.79 3.23
N MET A 134 4.95 6.31 4.21
CA MET A 134 5.32 5.56 5.41
C MET A 134 4.08 5.14 6.20
N ALA A 135 3.08 6.03 6.31
CA ALA A 135 1.80 5.70 6.95
C ALA A 135 1.12 4.51 6.27
N ALA A 136 1.08 4.50 4.93
CA ALA A 136 0.48 3.42 4.15
C ALA A 136 1.27 2.10 4.24
N GLU A 137 2.60 2.16 4.33
CA GLU A 137 3.44 0.98 4.57
C GLU A 137 3.17 0.40 5.96
N PHE A 138 3.24 1.25 6.99
CA PHE A 138 3.01 0.82 8.37
C PHE A 138 1.59 0.28 8.56
N ALA A 139 0.59 0.81 7.85
CA ALA A 139 -0.80 0.33 7.86
C ALA A 139 -0.97 -1.15 7.44
N LYS A 140 0.03 -1.74 6.75
CA LYS A 140 0.03 -3.16 6.35
C LYS A 140 0.57 -4.13 7.42
N CYS A 141 1.17 -3.63 8.50
CA CYS A 141 1.71 -4.46 9.57
C CYS A 141 0.61 -5.02 10.48
N ASP A 142 0.84 -6.17 11.10
CA ASP A 142 -0.07 -6.70 12.12
C ASP A 142 0.11 -5.94 13.45
N ASP A 143 1.37 -5.68 13.81
CA ASP A 143 1.78 -5.01 15.02
C ASP A 143 2.74 -3.84 14.75
N LEU A 144 2.50 -2.71 15.40
CA LEU A 144 3.43 -1.58 15.41
C LEU A 144 3.80 -1.24 16.84
N ILE A 145 5.10 -1.26 17.12
CA ILE A 145 5.67 -0.97 18.44
C ILE A 145 6.33 0.40 18.38
N PHE A 146 5.85 1.35 19.16
CA PHE A 146 6.43 2.69 19.29
C PHE A 146 7.29 2.76 20.55
N LEU A 147 8.56 3.11 20.38
CA LEU A 147 9.49 3.33 21.49
C LEU A 147 9.66 4.83 21.72
N CYS A 148 9.11 5.33 22.82
CA CYS A 148 9.17 6.75 23.19
C CYS A 148 10.44 7.05 24.00
N GLY A 149 11.40 7.75 23.37
CA GLY A 149 12.55 8.31 24.09
C GLY A 149 12.18 9.51 24.97
N HIS A 150 12.96 9.72 26.02
CA HIS A 150 12.93 10.87 26.93
C HIS A 150 14.34 11.35 27.22
N TYR A 151 14.46 12.52 27.84
CA TYR A 151 15.74 13.12 28.21
C TYR A 151 16.62 13.34 26.96
N GLU A 152 17.89 12.91 26.97
CA GLU A 152 18.77 12.96 25.79
C GLU A 152 18.49 11.82 24.79
N GLY A 153 17.64 10.86 25.16
CA GLY A 153 17.30 9.71 24.34
C GLY A 153 17.50 8.38 25.08
N ILE A 154 17.77 7.34 24.30
CA ILE A 154 17.93 5.96 24.76
C ILE A 154 19.35 5.50 24.44
N ASP A 155 19.92 4.64 25.30
CA ASP A 155 21.21 4.00 25.06
C ASP A 155 21.26 3.32 23.67
N GLU A 156 22.26 3.70 22.87
CA GLU A 156 22.38 3.28 21.47
C GLU A 156 22.38 1.75 21.29
N ARG A 157 22.96 1.02 22.24
CA ARG A 157 23.12 -0.44 22.12
C ARG A 157 21.79 -1.19 22.05
N VAL A 158 20.80 -0.75 22.81
CA VAL A 158 19.46 -1.37 22.73
C VAL A 158 18.74 -0.95 21.45
N LEU A 159 19.03 0.24 20.92
CA LEU A 159 18.47 0.69 19.65
C LEU A 159 19.00 -0.15 18.49
N GLU A 160 20.32 -0.36 18.42
CA GLU A 160 20.97 -1.23 17.42
C GLU A 160 20.44 -2.67 17.43
N GLU A 161 20.05 -3.19 18.60
CA GLU A 161 19.57 -4.56 18.75
C GLU A 161 18.08 -4.74 18.45
N THR A 162 17.26 -3.71 18.68
CA THR A 162 15.79 -3.88 18.72
C THR A 162 15.02 -3.01 17.72
N VAL A 163 15.56 -1.88 17.29
CA VAL A 163 14.84 -0.91 16.45
C VAL A 163 14.89 -1.33 14.99
N THR A 164 13.71 -1.36 14.36
CA THR A 164 13.60 -1.60 12.93
C THR A 164 13.60 -0.30 12.13
N ASP A 165 13.08 0.78 12.73
CA ASP A 165 12.84 2.06 12.06
C ASP A 165 13.11 3.25 12.97
N TYR A 166 13.87 4.22 12.45
CA TYR A 166 14.08 5.52 13.08
C TYR A 166 13.21 6.55 12.35
N VAL A 167 12.24 7.15 13.04
CA VAL A 167 11.25 8.02 12.40
C VAL A 167 11.11 9.35 13.12
N SER A 168 11.17 10.45 12.36
CA SER A 168 10.94 11.82 12.81
C SER A 168 9.56 12.31 12.35
N ILE A 169 8.90 13.18 13.12
CA ILE A 169 7.69 13.89 12.66
C ILE A 169 7.98 15.31 12.14
N GLY A 170 9.25 15.68 12.03
CA GLY A 170 9.71 16.93 11.44
C GLY A 170 10.94 17.53 12.11
N ASP A 171 11.42 18.64 11.55
CA ASP A 171 12.70 19.26 11.91
C ASP A 171 12.57 20.18 13.15
N TYR A 172 12.19 19.58 14.28
CA TYR A 172 12.06 20.22 15.58
C TYR A 172 12.23 19.20 16.70
N VAL A 173 12.53 19.67 17.91
CA VAL A 173 12.78 18.82 19.09
C VAL A 173 11.61 18.90 20.06
N LEU A 174 11.15 17.75 20.55
CA LEU A 174 10.11 17.61 21.58
C LEU A 174 10.71 17.02 22.86
N THR A 175 9.95 17.09 23.95
CA THR A 175 10.39 16.58 25.27
C THR A 175 10.33 15.06 25.39
N GLY A 176 9.63 14.39 24.48
CA GLY A 176 9.47 12.93 24.49
C GLY A 176 8.75 12.42 23.25
N GLY A 177 8.76 11.10 23.10
CA GLY A 177 8.20 10.39 21.94
C GLY A 177 6.67 10.24 21.91
N GLU A 178 5.95 10.66 22.94
CA GLU A 178 4.51 10.40 23.05
C GLU A 178 3.68 11.11 21.98
N LEU A 179 3.93 12.40 21.77
CA LEU A 179 3.24 13.19 20.74
C LEU A 179 3.53 12.66 19.32
N PRO A 180 4.79 12.40 18.92
CA PRO A 180 5.09 11.72 17.66
C PRO A 180 4.35 10.40 17.47
N SER A 181 4.34 9.56 18.50
CA SER A 181 3.66 8.26 18.45
C SER A 181 2.17 8.43 18.20
N MET A 182 1.50 9.34 18.90
CA MET A 182 0.06 9.60 18.68
C MET A 182 -0.23 10.18 17.29
N VAL A 183 0.60 11.09 16.78
CA VAL A 183 0.46 11.64 15.42
C VAL A 183 0.56 10.54 14.38
N MET A 184 1.56 9.65 14.51
CA MET A 184 1.75 8.54 13.59
C MET A 184 0.60 7.53 13.71
N ILE A 185 0.20 7.14 14.91
CA ILE A 185 -0.92 6.21 15.14
C ILE A 185 -2.22 6.74 14.53
N ASP A 186 -2.54 8.03 14.68
CA ASP A 186 -3.73 8.63 14.06
C ASP A 186 -3.66 8.54 12.53
N ALA A 187 -2.55 8.96 11.92
CA ALA A 187 -2.37 8.93 10.47
C ALA A 187 -2.43 7.51 9.89
N ILE A 188 -1.79 6.54 10.55
CA ILE A 188 -1.77 5.12 10.15
C ILE A 188 -3.16 4.51 10.30
N SER A 189 -3.84 4.76 11.43
CA SER A 189 -5.17 4.18 11.72
C SER A 189 -6.20 4.52 10.65
N ARG A 190 -6.12 5.72 10.05
CA ARG A 190 -7.02 6.15 8.96
C ARG A 190 -6.94 5.26 7.72
N LEU A 191 -5.81 4.59 7.51
CA LEU A 191 -5.54 3.72 6.37
C LEU A 191 -5.87 2.25 6.67
N VAL A 192 -6.19 1.91 7.93
CA VAL A 192 -6.61 0.56 8.31
C VAL A 192 -8.06 0.31 7.84
N PRO A 193 -8.32 -0.77 7.08
CA PRO A 193 -9.66 -1.10 6.61
C PRO A 193 -10.69 -1.13 7.75
N GLY A 194 -11.85 -0.51 7.51
CA GLY A 194 -12.94 -0.41 8.48
C GLY A 194 -12.89 0.82 9.40
N VAL A 195 -11.76 1.53 9.50
CA VAL A 195 -11.66 2.73 10.36
C VAL A 195 -12.43 3.92 9.76
N LEU A 196 -12.22 4.20 8.46
CA LEU A 196 -13.00 5.18 7.72
C LEU A 196 -14.16 4.49 6.99
N HIS A 197 -15.37 5.05 7.11
CA HIS A 197 -16.58 4.46 6.53
C HIS A 197 -16.86 4.94 5.09
N ASN A 198 -16.05 5.88 4.58
CA ASN A 198 -16.22 6.49 3.25
C ASN A 198 -14.93 6.29 2.45
N ASP A 199 -14.89 5.28 1.58
CA ASP A 199 -13.75 4.97 0.71
C ASP A 199 -13.30 6.19 -0.11
N ILE A 200 -14.23 7.08 -0.47
CA ILE A 200 -13.98 8.32 -1.23
C ILE A 200 -13.10 9.33 -0.47
N SER A 201 -13.17 9.35 0.87
CA SER A 201 -12.46 10.37 1.65
C SER A 201 -10.95 10.20 1.60
N ALA A 202 -10.45 8.97 1.49
CA ALA A 202 -9.01 8.68 1.48
C ALA A 202 -8.39 8.83 0.07
N GLU A 203 -9.19 8.65 -0.99
CA GLU A 203 -8.70 8.67 -2.38
C GLU A 203 -8.42 10.08 -2.90
N THR A 204 -8.98 11.14 -2.30
CA THR A 204 -8.80 12.54 -2.75
C THR A 204 -8.32 13.47 -1.62
N GLU A 205 -7.27 13.05 -0.92
CA GLU A 205 -6.62 13.84 0.13
C GLU A 205 -5.40 14.62 -0.36
N SER A 206 -4.87 15.50 0.50
CA SER A 206 -3.61 16.16 0.23
C SER A 206 -2.49 15.12 0.08
N PHE A 207 -1.48 15.46 -0.71
CA PHE A 207 -0.33 14.62 -1.09
C PHE A 207 -0.64 13.56 -2.16
N HIS A 208 -1.91 13.23 -2.41
CA HIS A 208 -2.29 12.40 -3.54
C HIS A 208 -1.91 13.10 -4.87
N GLY A 209 -1.18 12.39 -5.74
CA GLY A 209 -0.70 12.96 -7.01
C GLY A 209 0.18 14.20 -6.87
N ASN A 210 0.86 14.38 -5.73
CA ASN A 210 1.66 15.57 -5.39
C ASN A 210 0.85 16.89 -5.37
N LEU A 211 -0.41 16.83 -4.95
CA LEU A 211 -1.28 18.01 -4.83
C LEU A 211 -1.84 18.18 -3.41
N LEU A 212 -2.06 19.42 -2.98
CA LEU A 212 -2.86 19.76 -1.80
C LEU A 212 -4.35 19.76 -2.15
N GLU A 213 -5.22 19.54 -1.17
CA GLU A 213 -6.66 19.64 -1.38
C GLU A 213 -7.13 21.03 -1.81
N TYR A 214 -8.20 21.04 -2.60
CA TYR A 214 -8.94 22.24 -2.97
C TYR A 214 -9.64 22.90 -1.76
N PRO A 215 -10.06 24.18 -1.84
CA PRO A 215 -10.83 24.81 -0.77
C PRO A 215 -12.18 24.14 -0.57
N GLN A 216 -12.48 23.81 0.69
CA GLN A 216 -13.78 23.29 1.11
C GLN A 216 -14.71 24.44 1.53
N TYR A 217 -16.00 24.27 1.25
CA TYR A 217 -17.05 25.22 1.60
C TYR A 217 -18.23 24.47 2.21
N SER A 218 -18.90 25.10 3.17
CA SER A 218 -20.13 24.59 3.77
C SER A 218 -21.16 25.71 3.86
N ARG A 219 -22.38 25.37 4.29
CA ARG A 219 -23.43 26.36 4.54
C ARG A 219 -23.01 27.31 5.67
N PRO A 220 -23.42 28.59 5.65
CA PRO A 220 -24.33 29.22 4.66
C PRO A 220 -23.64 29.57 3.32
N VAL A 221 -24.45 29.79 2.27
CA VAL A 221 -23.95 30.14 0.91
C VAL A 221 -23.18 31.46 0.90
N GLU A 222 -23.54 32.39 1.77
CA GLU A 222 -22.86 33.66 1.96
C GLU A 222 -22.61 33.86 3.45
N TRP A 223 -21.34 34.10 3.80
CA TRP A 223 -20.90 34.37 5.16
C TRP A 223 -20.16 35.72 5.15
N HIS A 224 -20.76 36.73 5.79
CA HIS A 224 -20.42 38.14 5.54
C HIS A 224 -20.54 38.45 4.04
N ASP A 225 -19.53 39.04 3.41
CA ASP A 225 -19.51 39.34 1.98
C ASP A 225 -18.75 38.27 1.16
N LYS A 226 -18.56 37.07 1.71
CA LYS A 226 -17.87 35.95 1.06
C LYS A 226 -18.88 34.89 0.62
N LYS A 227 -18.99 34.69 -0.69
CA LYS A 227 -19.87 33.70 -1.31
C LYS A 227 -19.15 32.39 -1.60
N VAL A 228 -19.88 31.29 -1.48
CA VAL A 228 -19.48 29.99 -2.03
C VAL A 228 -19.39 30.11 -3.56
N PRO A 229 -18.34 29.59 -4.20
CA PRO A 229 -18.22 29.58 -5.66
C PRO A 229 -19.45 28.98 -6.36
N GLU A 230 -20.02 29.69 -7.33
CA GLU A 230 -21.26 29.27 -8.00
C GLU A 230 -21.15 27.90 -8.68
N VAL A 231 -19.96 27.53 -9.15
CA VAL A 231 -19.70 26.21 -9.74
C VAL A 231 -19.99 25.07 -8.78
N LEU A 232 -19.72 25.23 -7.48
CA LEU A 232 -20.02 24.24 -6.44
C LEU A 232 -21.52 24.09 -6.18
N MET A 233 -22.31 25.10 -6.55
CA MET A 233 -23.76 25.12 -6.43
C MET A 233 -24.47 24.67 -7.72
N SER A 234 -23.72 24.36 -8.78
CA SER A 234 -24.28 24.09 -10.12
C SER A 234 -24.88 22.70 -10.29
N GLY A 235 -24.57 21.75 -9.40
CA GLY A 235 -24.93 20.33 -9.53
C GLY A 235 -24.22 19.59 -10.70
N ASN A 236 -23.35 20.26 -11.44
CA ASN A 236 -22.63 19.66 -12.56
C ASN A 236 -21.30 19.07 -12.08
N GLN A 237 -21.29 17.76 -11.80
CA GLN A 237 -20.14 17.05 -11.23
C GLN A 237 -18.86 17.26 -12.04
N LYS A 238 -18.93 17.18 -13.37
CA LYS A 238 -17.77 17.40 -14.26
C LYS A 238 -17.17 18.79 -14.11
N LYS A 239 -17.99 19.84 -13.99
CA LYS A 239 -17.51 21.22 -13.76
C LYS A 239 -16.95 21.38 -12.35
N ILE A 240 -17.58 20.75 -11.36
CA ILE A 240 -17.12 20.77 -9.97
C ILE A 240 -15.74 20.12 -9.86
N ASP A 241 -15.53 18.94 -10.44
CA ASP A 241 -14.26 18.24 -10.38
C ASP A 241 -13.14 18.96 -11.14
N ALA A 242 -13.47 19.55 -12.29
CA ALA A 242 -12.52 20.41 -13.00
C ALA A 242 -12.08 21.62 -12.17
N TRP A 243 -13.03 22.29 -11.50
CA TRP A 243 -12.73 23.42 -10.61
C TRP A 243 -11.95 22.99 -9.37
N ARG A 244 -12.27 21.82 -8.79
CA ARG A 244 -11.53 21.24 -7.66
C ARG A 244 -10.07 21.01 -8.03
N LEU A 245 -9.82 20.34 -9.16
CA LEU A 245 -8.47 20.11 -9.65
C LEU A 245 -7.73 21.44 -9.91
N GLU A 246 -8.37 22.40 -10.57
CA GLU A 246 -7.80 23.73 -10.80
C GLU A 246 -7.35 24.41 -9.49
N LYS A 247 -8.23 24.46 -8.48
CA LYS A 247 -7.90 25.08 -7.19
C LYS A 247 -6.90 24.30 -6.35
N SER A 248 -6.90 22.99 -6.47
CA SER A 248 -5.87 22.13 -5.88
C SER A 248 -4.49 22.45 -6.47
N VAL A 249 -4.37 22.54 -7.80
CA VAL A 249 -3.12 22.90 -8.49
C VAL A 249 -2.66 24.32 -8.13
N GLU A 250 -3.55 25.31 -8.17
CA GLU A 250 -3.24 26.69 -7.78
C GLU A 250 -2.69 26.79 -6.36
N ARG A 251 -3.38 26.15 -5.40
CA ARG A 251 -2.98 26.16 -3.99
C ARG A 251 -1.66 25.45 -3.76
N THR A 252 -1.44 24.32 -4.43
CA THR A 252 -0.19 23.57 -4.33
C THR A 252 0.97 24.43 -4.84
N LYS A 253 0.80 25.06 -6.00
CA LYS A 253 1.79 25.98 -6.57
C LYS A 253 2.15 27.12 -5.62
N GLU A 254 1.16 27.68 -4.93
CA GLU A 254 1.36 28.78 -3.98
C GLU A 254 2.02 28.33 -2.67
N ARG A 255 1.55 27.23 -2.08
CA ARG A 255 1.88 26.85 -0.69
C ARG A 255 2.94 25.76 -0.55
N ARG A 256 3.07 24.89 -1.56
CA ARG A 256 4.02 23.77 -1.60
C ARG A 256 4.65 23.66 -3.00
N PRO A 257 5.52 24.62 -3.39
CA PRO A 257 6.19 24.60 -4.70
C PRO A 257 6.97 23.31 -4.97
N ASP A 258 7.46 22.64 -3.92
CA ASP A 258 8.11 21.33 -3.97
C ASP A 258 7.15 20.23 -4.48
N LEU A 259 5.93 20.15 -3.94
CA LEU A 259 4.90 19.23 -4.43
C LEU A 259 4.48 19.59 -5.86
N TYR A 260 4.29 20.88 -6.15
CA TYR A 260 3.92 21.33 -7.49
C TYR A 260 4.97 20.95 -8.54
N ALA A 261 6.27 21.00 -8.20
CA ALA A 261 7.34 20.52 -9.07
C ALA A 261 7.21 19.02 -9.34
N GLY A 262 6.94 18.21 -8.30
CA GLY A 262 6.64 16.77 -8.44
C GLY A 262 5.44 16.50 -9.36
N PHE A 263 4.33 17.21 -9.14
CA PHE A 263 3.14 17.14 -9.99
C PHE A 263 3.47 17.47 -11.45
N LYS A 264 4.23 18.55 -11.73
CA LYS A 264 4.61 18.93 -13.10
C LYS A 264 5.54 17.91 -13.76
N ARG A 265 6.42 17.24 -13.01
CA ARG A 265 7.25 16.14 -13.52
C ARG A 265 6.39 14.95 -13.94
N LEU A 266 5.45 14.52 -13.11
CA LEU A 266 4.50 13.45 -13.44
C LEU A 266 3.61 13.82 -14.64
N ASP A 267 3.15 15.08 -14.72
CA ASP A 267 2.34 15.58 -15.83
C ASP A 267 3.09 15.49 -17.17
N LYS A 268 4.38 15.86 -17.19
CA LYS A 268 5.26 15.72 -18.36
C LYS A 268 5.51 14.25 -18.73
N CYS A 269 5.71 13.38 -17.73
CA CYS A 269 5.81 11.93 -17.94
C CYS A 269 4.53 11.41 -18.61
N ARG A 270 3.35 11.75 -18.07
CA ARG A 270 2.06 11.36 -18.62
C ARG A 270 1.89 11.82 -20.07
N GLU A 271 2.24 13.07 -20.41
CA GLU A 271 2.22 13.57 -21.79
C GLU A 271 3.11 12.76 -22.73
N PHE A 272 4.29 12.34 -22.26
CA PHE A 272 5.16 11.44 -23.02
C PHE A 272 4.50 10.07 -23.25
N LEU A 273 4.00 9.43 -22.19
CA LEU A 273 3.40 8.10 -22.24
C LEU A 273 2.18 8.06 -23.18
N MET A 274 1.38 9.13 -23.18
CA MET A 274 0.17 9.28 -24.02
C MET A 274 0.44 9.19 -25.52
N LYS A 275 1.69 9.40 -25.99
CA LYS A 275 2.06 9.21 -27.40
C LYS A 275 1.86 7.76 -27.88
N ASN A 276 1.95 6.80 -26.96
CA ASN A 276 1.58 5.40 -27.19
C ASN A 276 0.70 4.91 -26.04
N LYS A 277 -0.49 5.50 -25.91
CA LYS A 277 -1.43 5.22 -24.82
C LYS A 277 -1.68 3.73 -24.59
N LEU A 278 -1.84 2.94 -25.65
CA LEU A 278 -2.18 1.52 -25.52
C LEU A 278 -1.04 0.72 -24.88
N LEU A 279 0.21 1.05 -25.21
CA LEU A 279 1.38 0.38 -24.63
C LEU A 279 1.63 0.80 -23.19
N HIS A 280 1.30 2.04 -22.80
CA HIS A 280 1.68 2.60 -21.49
C HIS A 280 0.47 2.83 -20.56
N ILE A 281 -0.65 2.13 -20.75
CA ILE A 281 -1.88 2.47 -20.01
C ILE A 281 -1.73 2.22 -18.51
N ASP A 282 -1.01 1.18 -18.11
CA ASP A 282 -0.64 0.90 -16.72
C ASP A 282 0.11 2.07 -16.09
N MET A 283 1.15 2.59 -16.75
CA MET A 283 1.92 3.74 -16.28
C MET A 283 1.07 5.02 -16.24
N ILE A 284 0.20 5.22 -17.24
CA ILE A 284 -0.69 6.38 -17.29
C ILE A 284 -1.72 6.32 -16.16
N GLU A 285 -2.33 5.16 -15.94
CA GLU A 285 -3.34 4.97 -14.90
C GLU A 285 -2.72 5.03 -13.50
N LEU A 286 -1.48 4.58 -13.34
CA LEU A 286 -0.71 4.78 -12.12
C LEU A 286 -0.55 6.27 -11.77
N ILE A 287 -0.27 7.11 -12.77
CA ILE A 287 -0.20 8.58 -12.58
C ILE A 287 -1.59 9.15 -12.29
N ASN A 288 -2.62 8.73 -13.04
CA ASN A 288 -3.99 9.24 -12.88
C ASN A 288 -4.58 8.91 -11.50
N ARG A 289 -4.28 7.73 -10.97
CA ARG A 289 -4.64 7.28 -9.61
C ARG A 289 -3.76 7.90 -8.52
N GLY A 290 -2.84 8.80 -8.86
CA GLY A 290 -1.96 9.48 -7.91
C GLY A 290 -1.01 8.56 -7.14
N CYS A 291 -0.78 7.35 -7.65
CA CYS A 291 0.05 6.30 -7.04
C CYS A 291 1.47 6.25 -7.62
N ALA A 292 1.80 7.09 -8.61
CA ALA A 292 3.09 7.08 -9.29
C ALA A 292 4.16 7.90 -8.55
N GLU A 293 5.33 7.31 -8.38
CA GLU A 293 6.58 8.00 -8.06
C GLU A 293 7.59 7.82 -9.19
N ILE A 294 8.30 8.89 -9.55
CA ILE A 294 9.40 8.81 -10.53
C ILE A 294 10.69 8.49 -9.76
N LEU A 295 11.21 7.27 -9.92
CA LEU A 295 12.53 6.88 -9.43
C LEU A 295 13.64 7.36 -10.36
N PHE A 296 13.36 7.40 -11.66
CA PHE A 296 14.32 7.86 -12.67
C PHE A 296 13.62 8.56 -13.84
N GLU A 297 14.21 9.65 -14.30
CA GLU A 297 13.84 10.35 -15.53
C GLU A 297 15.11 10.89 -16.22
N ALA A 298 15.38 10.46 -17.45
CA ALA A 298 16.43 11.05 -18.29
C ALA A 298 16.15 10.83 -19.77
N ASP A 299 16.24 11.88 -20.60
CA ASP A 299 16.09 11.81 -22.06
C ASP A 299 14.84 11.04 -22.55
N GLY A 300 13.73 11.12 -21.81
CA GLY A 300 12.48 10.42 -22.11
C GLY A 300 12.40 8.98 -21.60
N GLU A 301 13.46 8.45 -20.97
CA GLU A 301 13.41 7.24 -20.17
C GLU A 301 12.76 7.51 -18.82
N TYR A 302 11.87 6.63 -18.39
CA TYR A 302 11.19 6.71 -17.11
C TYR A 302 11.24 5.37 -16.39
N LEU A 303 11.54 5.42 -15.09
CA LEU A 303 11.27 4.35 -14.14
C LEU A 303 10.27 4.89 -13.12
N LEU A 304 9.05 4.38 -13.17
CA LEU A 304 8.02 4.67 -12.18
C LEU A 304 7.95 3.56 -11.15
N ARG A 305 7.61 3.91 -9.91
CA ARG A 305 7.22 2.97 -8.86
C ARG A 305 5.77 3.21 -8.51
N ASP A 306 5.00 2.13 -8.41
CA ASP A 306 3.70 2.17 -7.75
C ASP A 306 3.90 2.23 -6.24
N MET A 307 3.40 3.30 -5.63
CA MET A 307 3.53 3.52 -4.19
C MET A 307 2.73 2.52 -3.36
N VAL A 308 1.75 1.85 -3.96
CA VAL A 308 0.90 0.85 -3.31
C VAL A 308 1.50 -0.54 -3.46
N SER A 309 1.63 -1.03 -4.70
CA SER A 309 2.13 -2.40 -4.98
C SER A 309 3.64 -2.54 -4.96
N LYS A 310 4.40 -1.43 -4.97
CA LYS A 310 5.86 -1.39 -5.10
C LYS A 310 6.40 -1.98 -6.40
N VAL A 311 5.53 -2.36 -7.34
CA VAL A 311 5.92 -2.75 -8.70
C VAL A 311 6.51 -1.54 -9.41
N CYS A 312 7.60 -1.77 -10.13
CA CYS A 312 8.22 -0.74 -10.97
C CYS A 312 7.78 -0.87 -12.43
N PHE A 313 7.78 0.23 -13.16
CA PHE A 313 7.43 0.28 -14.58
C PHE A 313 8.49 1.06 -15.33
N HIS A 314 9.09 0.44 -16.33
CA HIS A 314 10.16 1.06 -17.12
C HIS A 314 9.75 1.21 -18.57
N THR A 315 10.04 2.39 -19.13
CA THR A 315 9.88 2.67 -20.56
C THR A 315 10.92 3.65 -21.06
N ARG A 316 11.26 3.56 -22.35
CA ARG A 316 12.15 4.49 -23.05
C ARG A 316 11.75 4.69 -24.53
N PRO A 317 12.03 5.86 -25.14
CA PRO A 317 12.01 6.03 -26.59
C PRO A 317 12.84 4.99 -27.33
N ASP A 318 12.40 4.60 -28.53
CA ASP A 318 13.04 3.54 -29.34
C ASP A 318 14.49 3.84 -29.73
N GLU A 319 14.96 5.09 -29.66
CA GLU A 319 16.33 5.49 -30.00
C GLU A 319 17.24 5.74 -28.77
N GLY A 320 18.48 5.26 -28.83
CA GLY A 320 19.52 5.42 -27.80
C GLY A 320 19.53 4.35 -26.69
N GLY A 321 20.71 4.11 -26.08
CA GLY A 321 20.89 3.17 -24.97
C GLY A 321 20.29 3.67 -23.65
N SER A 322 20.04 2.77 -22.69
CA SER A 322 19.51 3.16 -21.37
C SER A 322 20.45 4.14 -20.67
N LYS A 323 19.88 5.11 -19.97
CA LYS A 323 20.55 6.05 -19.08
C LYS A 323 20.54 5.60 -17.63
N LEU A 324 19.85 4.51 -17.31
CA LEU A 324 19.91 3.91 -15.98
C LEU A 324 21.34 3.44 -15.64
N ILE A 325 22.09 2.97 -16.63
CA ILE A 325 23.50 2.55 -16.46
C ILE A 325 24.47 3.73 -16.26
N ASP A 326 24.04 4.96 -16.58
CA ASP A 326 24.86 6.18 -16.46
C ASP A 326 24.78 6.80 -15.04
N LEU A 327 23.93 6.25 -14.16
CA LEU A 327 23.78 6.65 -12.75
C LEU A 327 24.97 6.14 -11.90
N VAL A 328 26.19 6.57 -12.18
CA VAL A 328 27.36 6.20 -11.38
C VAL A 328 27.27 6.87 -9.99
N GLN A 329 27.52 6.11 -8.91
CA GLN A 329 27.68 6.65 -7.55
C GLN A 329 28.82 7.68 -7.52
N GLU A 330 28.68 8.74 -6.72
CA GLU A 330 29.64 9.85 -6.55
C GLU A 330 31.04 9.47 -6.01
N ASP A 331 31.42 8.19 -5.96
CA ASP A 331 32.78 7.78 -5.59
C ASP A 331 33.76 7.93 -6.78
N ALA A 332 34.18 9.18 -6.98
CA ALA A 332 35.05 9.67 -8.04
C ALA A 332 36.53 9.20 -7.96
N THR A 333 36.81 7.90 -7.78
CA THR A 333 38.20 7.41 -7.76
C THR A 333 38.51 6.13 -8.55
N LYS A 334 37.54 5.48 -9.20
CA LYS A 334 37.84 4.33 -10.09
C LYS A 334 37.57 4.67 -11.56
N PRO A 335 38.50 4.36 -12.48
CA PRO A 335 38.25 4.53 -13.90
C PRO A 335 37.12 3.58 -14.29
N VAL A 336 36.00 4.14 -14.76
CA VAL A 336 34.90 3.36 -15.32
C VAL A 336 35.43 2.68 -16.57
N ASP A 337 35.47 1.35 -16.56
CA ASP A 337 35.85 0.57 -17.72
C ASP A 337 34.85 0.86 -18.84
N LYS A 338 35.35 1.25 -20.01
CA LYS A 338 34.56 1.76 -21.14
C LYS A 338 33.68 0.69 -21.79
N TYR A 339 33.60 -0.50 -21.18
CA TYR A 339 32.86 -1.69 -21.57
C TYR A 339 31.82 -2.15 -20.52
N SER A 340 31.50 -1.36 -19.48
CA SER A 340 30.53 -1.73 -18.41
C SER A 340 29.04 -1.56 -18.78
N SER A 341 28.69 -1.55 -20.06
CA SER A 341 27.42 -1.02 -20.59
C SER A 341 26.17 -1.90 -20.38
N GLN A 342 26.10 -2.66 -19.28
CA GLN A 342 24.95 -3.51 -18.94
C GLN A 342 24.59 -3.50 -17.44
N HIS A 343 25.32 -2.78 -16.58
CA HIS A 343 25.05 -2.82 -15.15
C HIS A 343 24.19 -1.64 -14.70
N ILE A 344 23.01 -1.93 -14.14
CA ILE A 344 22.16 -0.94 -13.47
C ILE A 344 22.66 -0.80 -12.04
N PRO A 345 22.87 0.43 -11.53
CA PRO A 345 23.34 0.65 -10.17
C PRO A 345 22.51 -0.07 -9.12
N GLU A 346 23.19 -0.65 -8.12
CA GLU A 346 22.57 -1.42 -7.03
C GLU A 346 21.49 -0.61 -6.31
N ASN A 347 21.72 0.68 -6.07
CA ASN A 347 20.72 1.55 -5.43
C ASN A 347 19.41 1.66 -6.22
N VAL A 348 19.41 1.43 -7.55
CA VAL A 348 18.19 1.40 -8.36
C VAL A 348 17.58 -0.01 -8.33
N THR A 349 18.37 -1.05 -8.51
CA THR A 349 17.88 -2.44 -8.54
C THR A 349 17.40 -2.93 -7.17
N ASP A 350 17.90 -2.36 -6.08
CA ASP A 350 17.44 -2.63 -4.70
C ASP A 350 16.12 -1.96 -4.36
N GLN A 351 15.74 -0.91 -5.08
CA GLN A 351 14.42 -0.29 -4.94
C GLN A 351 13.31 -1.09 -5.64
N ILE A 352 13.67 -2.05 -6.50
CA ILE A 352 12.72 -2.91 -7.22
C ILE A 352 12.49 -4.19 -6.40
N VAL A 353 11.51 -4.13 -5.51
CA VAL A 353 11.23 -5.22 -4.55
C VAL A 353 10.13 -6.18 -5.03
N ASN A 354 9.06 -5.66 -5.64
CA ASN A 354 7.88 -6.44 -6.03
C ASN A 354 7.81 -6.71 -7.54
N GLY A 355 8.96 -6.67 -8.21
CA GLY A 355 9.08 -6.87 -9.64
C GLY A 355 8.95 -5.60 -10.48
N ILE A 356 9.12 -5.77 -11.78
CA ILE A 356 9.16 -4.69 -12.77
C ILE A 356 8.46 -5.09 -14.07
N VAL A 357 7.74 -4.13 -14.66
CA VAL A 357 7.14 -4.24 -15.99
C VAL A 357 7.95 -3.43 -16.99
N LEU A 358 8.50 -4.11 -18.00
CA LEU A 358 9.25 -3.48 -19.09
C LEU A 358 8.37 -3.29 -20.32
N HIS A 359 8.47 -2.12 -20.95
CA HIS A 359 7.68 -1.76 -22.12
C HIS A 359 8.41 -1.95 -23.45
N GLN A 360 9.65 -2.43 -23.42
CA GLN A 360 10.43 -2.75 -24.62
C GLN A 360 11.25 -4.02 -24.43
N GLN A 361 11.14 -4.95 -25.38
CA GLN A 361 11.81 -6.25 -25.35
C GLN A 361 13.33 -6.16 -25.15
N ARG A 362 13.98 -5.17 -25.77
CA ARG A 362 15.43 -4.98 -25.69
C ARG A 362 15.97 -4.77 -24.26
N TYR A 363 15.11 -4.42 -23.30
CA TYR A 363 15.51 -4.24 -21.91
C TYR A 363 15.39 -5.50 -21.08
N VAL A 364 14.72 -6.54 -21.57
CA VAL A 364 14.66 -7.83 -20.89
C VAL A 364 16.08 -8.36 -20.66
N GLU A 365 16.94 -8.35 -21.70
CA GLU A 365 18.33 -8.79 -21.58
C GLU A 365 19.13 -7.94 -20.58
N LEU A 366 18.90 -6.63 -20.53
CA LEU A 366 19.55 -5.72 -19.58
C LEU A 366 19.17 -6.08 -18.14
N PHE A 367 17.88 -6.23 -17.84
CA PHE A 367 17.42 -6.57 -16.50
C PHE A 367 17.81 -8.01 -16.11
N THR A 368 17.81 -8.95 -17.06
CA THR A 368 18.32 -10.30 -16.84
C THR A 368 19.79 -10.30 -16.42
N ALA A 369 20.63 -9.48 -17.05
CA ALA A 369 22.02 -9.31 -16.65
C ALA A 369 22.20 -8.71 -15.24
N ASN A 370 21.15 -8.09 -14.68
CA ASN A 370 21.12 -7.51 -13.33
C ASN A 370 20.31 -8.34 -12.33
N GLY A 371 20.16 -9.65 -12.60
CA GLY A 371 19.60 -10.60 -11.64
C GLY A 371 18.07 -10.70 -11.65
N PHE A 372 17.39 -10.20 -12.68
CA PHE A 372 15.95 -10.39 -12.85
C PHE A 372 15.65 -11.58 -13.77
N ASN A 373 14.50 -12.23 -13.59
CA ASN A 373 14.00 -13.25 -14.52
C ASN A 373 12.68 -12.77 -15.13
N GLU A 374 12.52 -12.97 -16.42
CA GLU A 374 11.22 -12.79 -17.07
C GLU A 374 10.23 -13.86 -16.55
N THR A 375 9.09 -13.39 -16.06
CA THR A 375 8.03 -14.26 -15.54
C THR A 375 6.92 -14.44 -16.54
N VAL A 376 6.46 -13.37 -17.18
CA VAL A 376 5.35 -13.43 -18.14
C VAL A 376 5.37 -12.28 -19.15
N GLU A 377 5.02 -12.62 -20.39
CA GLU A 377 4.79 -11.69 -21.49
C GLU A 377 3.28 -11.44 -21.67
N CYS A 378 2.87 -10.16 -21.69
CA CYS A 378 1.47 -9.76 -21.73
C CYS A 378 1.18 -8.72 -22.81
N MET A 379 0.00 -8.78 -23.43
CA MET A 379 -0.57 -7.71 -24.24
C MET A 379 -1.43 -6.79 -23.38
N GLN A 380 -1.24 -5.48 -23.50
CA GLN A 380 -2.11 -4.51 -22.85
C GLN A 380 -3.43 -4.41 -23.63
N ALA A 381 -4.55 -4.61 -22.96
CA ALA A 381 -5.89 -4.48 -23.52
C ALA A 381 -6.61 -3.33 -22.85
N VAL A 382 -7.02 -2.33 -23.63
CA VAL A 382 -7.45 -1.03 -23.09
C VAL A 382 -8.86 -0.67 -23.53
N TYR A 383 -9.72 -0.32 -22.58
CA TYR A 383 -11.01 0.24 -22.88
C TYR A 383 -10.90 1.75 -23.08
N THR A 384 -10.91 2.19 -24.35
CA THR A 384 -10.71 3.61 -24.69
C THR A 384 -12.00 4.42 -24.66
N ASN A 385 -13.16 3.76 -24.71
CA ASN A 385 -14.45 4.40 -24.57
C ASN A 385 -14.67 4.80 -23.10
N LYS A 386 -15.25 5.98 -22.88
CA LYS A 386 -15.49 6.53 -21.52
C LYS A 386 -16.92 6.27 -21.02
N GLU A 387 -17.68 5.49 -21.77
CA GLU A 387 -19.06 5.17 -21.46
C GLU A 387 -19.16 3.78 -20.83
N LYS A 388 -20.15 3.58 -19.95
CA LYS A 388 -20.39 2.28 -19.34
C LYS A 388 -20.77 1.25 -20.39
N LEU A 389 -20.24 0.05 -20.23
CA LEU A 389 -20.63 -1.12 -21.01
C LEU A 389 -22.09 -1.49 -20.70
N SER A 390 -22.80 -1.95 -21.72
CA SER A 390 -24.19 -2.40 -21.58
C SER A 390 -24.29 -3.60 -20.66
N VAL A 391 -25.15 -3.49 -19.64
CA VAL A 391 -25.41 -4.55 -18.66
C VAL A 391 -26.60 -5.43 -19.04
N SER A 392 -27.30 -5.09 -20.13
CA SER A 392 -28.56 -5.72 -20.52
C SER A 392 -28.40 -7.23 -20.75
N GLY A 393 -29.11 -8.03 -19.95
CA GLY A 393 -29.06 -9.49 -20.01
C GLY A 393 -27.81 -10.11 -19.37
N LEU A 394 -26.96 -9.33 -18.69
CA LEU A 394 -25.77 -9.81 -17.99
C LEU A 394 -25.96 -9.83 -16.47
N TYR A 395 -26.35 -8.70 -15.88
CA TYR A 395 -26.63 -8.57 -14.44
C TYR A 395 -27.55 -7.37 -14.19
N ARG A 396 -28.08 -7.25 -12.97
CA ARG A 396 -28.86 -6.07 -12.57
C ARG A 396 -27.99 -5.07 -11.80
N PRO A 397 -27.91 -3.80 -12.23
CA PRO A 397 -27.15 -2.77 -11.51
C PRO A 397 -27.68 -2.44 -10.11
N ASP A 398 -28.95 -2.75 -9.82
CA ASP A 398 -29.56 -2.55 -8.50
C ASP A 398 -29.15 -3.61 -7.46
N GLY A 399 -28.27 -4.54 -7.85
CA GLY A 399 -27.79 -5.63 -6.98
C GLY A 399 -28.82 -6.72 -6.73
N ARG A 400 -30.01 -6.67 -7.35
CA ARG A 400 -31.01 -7.72 -7.19
C ARG A 400 -30.68 -8.93 -8.10
N PRO A 401 -31.17 -10.13 -7.77
CA PRO A 401 -30.99 -11.28 -8.64
C PRO A 401 -31.67 -11.11 -10.00
N MET A 402 -31.01 -11.59 -11.06
CA MET A 402 -31.59 -11.79 -12.38
C MET A 402 -32.68 -12.88 -12.33
N PRO A 403 -33.58 -12.99 -13.34
CA PRO A 403 -34.59 -14.06 -13.40
C PRO A 403 -34.03 -15.48 -13.35
N ASN A 404 -32.78 -15.67 -13.79
CA ASN A 404 -32.05 -16.94 -13.70
C ASN A 404 -31.33 -17.15 -12.35
N GLY A 405 -31.56 -16.29 -11.36
CA GLY A 405 -30.94 -16.35 -10.04
C GLY A 405 -29.53 -15.75 -9.95
N LEU A 406 -28.97 -15.20 -11.04
CA LEU A 406 -27.63 -14.63 -11.05
C LEU A 406 -27.57 -13.30 -10.29
N ILE A 407 -26.59 -13.16 -9.41
CA ILE A 407 -26.21 -11.92 -8.74
C ILE A 407 -24.69 -11.74 -8.81
N ILE A 408 -24.21 -10.50 -9.00
CA ILE A 408 -22.79 -10.17 -8.92
C ILE A 408 -22.58 -9.22 -7.75
N ARG A 409 -21.64 -9.53 -6.86
CA ARG A 409 -21.30 -8.72 -5.70
C ARG A 409 -19.82 -8.79 -5.37
N LYS A 410 -19.37 -7.85 -4.53
CA LYS A 410 -18.05 -7.89 -3.88
C LYS A 410 -17.93 -9.16 -3.03
N LEU A 411 -16.77 -9.80 -3.06
CA LEU A 411 -16.45 -10.90 -2.16
C LEU A 411 -16.09 -10.36 -0.76
N ASP A 412 -16.38 -11.15 0.27
CA ASP A 412 -15.99 -10.86 1.65
C ASP A 412 -15.28 -12.07 2.29
N ALA A 413 -14.95 -11.96 3.58
CA ALA A 413 -14.21 -12.99 4.30
C ALA A 413 -14.90 -14.38 4.28
N ALA A 414 -16.23 -14.43 4.18
CA ALA A 414 -16.96 -15.70 4.13
C ALA A 414 -16.79 -16.41 2.77
N ASP A 415 -16.43 -15.69 1.71
CA ASP A 415 -16.26 -16.26 0.37
C ASP A 415 -14.84 -16.79 0.12
N ILE A 416 -13.86 -16.45 0.97
CA ILE A 416 -12.42 -16.77 0.78
C ILE A 416 -12.20 -18.26 0.51
N GLN A 417 -12.81 -19.13 1.32
CA GLN A 417 -12.61 -20.58 1.21
C GLN A 417 -13.02 -21.13 -0.16
N GLU A 418 -14.07 -20.58 -0.77
CA GLU A 418 -14.56 -21.02 -2.07
C GLU A 418 -13.83 -20.32 -3.23
N ALA A 419 -13.46 -19.04 -3.06
CA ALA A 419 -12.86 -18.21 -4.09
C ALA A 419 -11.35 -18.44 -4.27
N ALA A 420 -10.59 -18.67 -3.19
CA ALA A 420 -9.13 -18.79 -3.26
C ALA A 420 -8.64 -19.87 -4.26
N PRO A 421 -9.25 -21.08 -4.34
CA PRO A 421 -8.84 -22.09 -5.32
C PRO A 421 -9.08 -21.71 -6.78
N MET A 422 -9.88 -20.67 -7.07
CA MET A 422 -10.15 -20.22 -8.44
C MET A 422 -9.01 -19.39 -9.03
N TYR A 423 -8.09 -18.91 -8.19
CA TYR A 423 -6.87 -18.24 -8.60
C TYR A 423 -5.74 -18.70 -7.66
N PRO A 424 -5.06 -19.82 -7.95
CA PRO A 424 -4.11 -20.42 -7.02
C PRO A 424 -2.84 -19.58 -6.73
N GLY A 425 -2.73 -18.38 -7.32
CA GLY A 425 -1.51 -17.56 -7.30
C GLY A 425 -0.39 -18.23 -8.09
N PHE A 426 0.23 -17.54 -9.04
CA PHE A 426 1.45 -18.09 -9.66
C PHE A 426 2.63 -18.02 -8.68
N ASP A 427 2.74 -16.92 -7.92
CA ASP A 427 3.89 -16.62 -7.04
C ASP A 427 3.52 -16.42 -5.55
N ASN A 428 2.28 -16.00 -5.26
CA ASN A 428 1.78 -15.82 -3.88
C ASN A 428 0.38 -16.46 -3.77
N PRO A 429 0.23 -17.60 -3.06
CA PRO A 429 -1.05 -18.29 -2.92
C PRO A 429 -2.10 -17.47 -2.14
N ASP A 430 -1.65 -16.52 -1.31
CA ASP A 430 -2.50 -15.66 -0.50
C ASP A 430 -2.89 -14.37 -1.22
N TYR A 431 -2.33 -14.09 -2.40
CA TYR A 431 -2.58 -12.85 -3.14
C TYR A 431 -4.08 -12.60 -3.39
N ILE A 432 -4.84 -13.62 -3.80
CA ILE A 432 -6.28 -13.47 -3.99
C ILE A 432 -7.00 -13.14 -2.68
N ILE A 433 -6.54 -13.67 -1.55
CA ILE A 433 -7.10 -13.41 -0.22
C ILE A 433 -6.90 -11.92 0.12
N GLU A 434 -5.67 -11.42 -0.01
CA GLU A 434 -5.34 -10.01 0.18
C GLU A 434 -6.21 -9.10 -0.72
N ARG A 435 -6.44 -9.50 -1.97
CA ARG A 435 -7.33 -8.75 -2.88
C ARG A 435 -8.80 -8.80 -2.47
N ILE A 436 -9.29 -9.92 -1.92
CA ILE A 436 -10.66 -10.03 -1.39
C ILE A 436 -10.83 -9.11 -0.18
N GLU A 437 -9.86 -9.12 0.74
CA GLU A 437 -9.87 -8.27 1.94
C GLU A 437 -9.76 -6.77 1.61
N ALA A 438 -8.92 -6.43 0.63
CA ALA A 438 -8.86 -5.09 0.04
C ALA A 438 -10.13 -4.73 -0.76
N GLY A 439 -11.01 -5.71 -0.99
CA GLY A 439 -12.28 -5.48 -1.61
C GLY A 439 -12.27 -5.32 -3.13
N ALA A 440 -11.23 -5.85 -3.77
CA ALA A 440 -10.96 -5.72 -5.19
C ALA A 440 -11.43 -6.93 -6.02
N VAL A 441 -12.12 -7.89 -5.41
CA VAL A 441 -12.59 -9.12 -6.08
C VAL A 441 -14.12 -9.20 -6.02
N TYR A 442 -14.71 -9.60 -7.14
CA TYR A 442 -16.15 -9.73 -7.33
C TYR A 442 -16.51 -11.15 -7.75
N GLY A 443 -17.60 -11.67 -7.18
CA GLY A 443 -18.13 -13.00 -7.46
C GLY A 443 -19.47 -12.96 -8.17
N ALA A 444 -19.67 -13.89 -9.10
CA ALA A 444 -20.96 -14.22 -9.69
C ALA A 444 -21.56 -15.41 -8.94
N PHE A 445 -22.76 -15.25 -8.39
CA PHE A 445 -23.45 -16.30 -7.62
C PHE A 445 -24.79 -16.65 -8.26
N PHE A 446 -25.18 -17.92 -8.16
CA PHE A 446 -26.56 -18.36 -8.42
C PHE A 446 -27.24 -18.72 -7.10
N GLY A 447 -28.40 -18.12 -6.84
CA GLY A 447 -29.26 -18.49 -5.73
C GLY A 447 -30.16 -19.68 -6.07
N ASP A 448 -30.29 -20.64 -5.14
CA ASP A 448 -31.32 -21.67 -5.22
C ASP A 448 -32.61 -21.15 -4.58
N ASN A 449 -33.61 -20.80 -5.39
CA ASN A 449 -34.87 -20.19 -4.94
C ASN A 449 -35.84 -21.19 -4.28
N THR A 450 -35.35 -22.34 -3.81
CA THR A 450 -36.19 -23.47 -3.35
C THR A 450 -36.29 -23.62 -1.83
N ALA A 451 -35.57 -22.83 -1.02
CA ALA A 451 -35.63 -22.90 0.45
C ALA A 451 -35.49 -21.53 1.15
N ASN A 452 -35.96 -21.46 2.41
CA ASN A 452 -35.97 -20.26 3.27
C ASN A 452 -34.57 -19.70 3.64
N ASP A 453 -33.50 -20.46 3.40
CA ASP A 453 -32.11 -20.01 3.49
C ASP A 453 -31.50 -20.06 2.09
N THR A 454 -31.22 -18.90 1.50
CA THR A 454 -30.71 -18.79 0.13
C THR A 454 -29.24 -19.23 0.09
N ILE A 455 -28.96 -20.46 -0.30
CA ILE A 455 -27.59 -20.89 -0.60
C ILE A 455 -27.20 -20.28 -1.95
N ASN A 456 -26.27 -19.34 -1.91
CA ASN A 456 -25.68 -18.73 -3.10
C ASN A 456 -24.43 -19.53 -3.49
N THR A 457 -24.44 -20.18 -4.65
CA THR A 457 -23.27 -20.93 -5.14
C THR A 457 -22.38 -20.02 -5.98
N LEU A 458 -21.10 -19.87 -5.63
CA LEU A 458 -20.14 -19.08 -6.41
C LEU A 458 -19.83 -19.78 -7.74
N ALA A 459 -20.08 -19.10 -8.85
CA ALA A 459 -19.93 -19.62 -10.21
C ALA A 459 -18.65 -19.17 -10.90
N GLY A 460 -18.12 -18.00 -10.50
CA GLY A 460 -16.91 -17.43 -11.04
C GLY A 460 -16.53 -16.12 -10.34
N ILE A 461 -15.31 -15.67 -10.58
CA ILE A 461 -14.70 -14.50 -9.98
C ILE A 461 -14.01 -13.63 -11.02
N ILE A 462 -13.83 -12.36 -10.69
CA ILE A 462 -12.95 -11.41 -11.37
C ILE A 462 -12.36 -10.45 -10.34
N GLY A 463 -11.15 -9.98 -10.55
CA GLY A 463 -10.46 -9.09 -9.62
C GLY A 463 -9.78 -7.91 -10.30
N ILE A 464 -9.39 -6.95 -9.48
CA ILE A 464 -8.50 -5.85 -9.83
C ILE A 464 -7.21 -6.06 -9.06
N HIS A 465 -6.11 -6.24 -9.79
CA HIS A 465 -4.78 -6.37 -9.22
C HIS A 465 -4.37 -5.07 -8.48
N GLU A 466 -3.39 -5.15 -7.58
CA GLU A 466 -2.97 -4.00 -6.76
C GLU A 466 -2.47 -2.83 -7.64
N GLU A 467 -1.73 -3.14 -8.72
CA GLU A 467 -1.26 -2.16 -9.70
C GLU A 467 -2.36 -1.61 -10.61
N GLY A 468 -3.58 -2.15 -10.54
CA GLY A 468 -4.79 -1.60 -11.17
C GLY A 468 -5.29 -2.35 -12.41
N SER A 469 -4.55 -3.35 -12.90
CA SER A 469 -5.00 -4.15 -14.03
C SER A 469 -6.24 -4.99 -13.64
N ILE A 470 -7.21 -5.10 -14.53
CA ILE A 470 -8.41 -5.93 -14.34
C ILE A 470 -8.10 -7.33 -14.89
N GLY A 471 -8.29 -8.34 -14.05
CA GLY A 471 -7.86 -9.70 -14.31
C GLY A 471 -8.46 -10.70 -13.32
N MET A 472 -7.70 -11.75 -12.99
CA MET A 472 -8.13 -12.84 -12.08
C MET A 472 -9.46 -13.50 -12.49
N LEU A 473 -9.78 -13.47 -13.78
CA LEU A 473 -11.04 -13.97 -14.30
C LEU A 473 -11.04 -15.49 -14.28
N TYR A 474 -11.98 -16.06 -13.54
CA TYR A 474 -12.22 -17.50 -13.54
C TYR A 474 -13.71 -17.81 -13.55
N VAL A 475 -14.12 -18.78 -14.35
CA VAL A 475 -15.49 -19.33 -14.35
C VAL A 475 -15.41 -20.84 -14.25
N LYS A 476 -16.09 -21.42 -13.25
CA LYS A 476 -16.11 -22.86 -13.03
C LYS A 476 -16.61 -23.56 -14.31
N PRO A 477 -16.04 -24.71 -14.69
CA PRO A 477 -16.38 -25.39 -15.94
C PRO A 477 -17.87 -25.57 -16.21
N GLN A 478 -18.67 -25.94 -15.20
CA GLN A 478 -20.11 -26.16 -15.35
C GLN A 478 -20.93 -24.91 -15.69
N TYR A 479 -20.41 -23.71 -15.44
CA TYR A 479 -21.09 -22.44 -15.73
C TYR A 479 -20.54 -21.71 -16.95
N ARG A 480 -19.57 -22.31 -17.66
CA ARG A 480 -19.08 -21.78 -18.92
C ARG A 480 -20.22 -21.77 -19.96
N HIS A 481 -20.11 -20.89 -20.96
CA HIS A 481 -21.14 -20.65 -21.99
C HIS A 481 -22.42 -19.92 -21.55
N GLN A 482 -22.52 -19.47 -20.29
CA GLN A 482 -23.64 -18.67 -19.79
C GLN A 482 -23.36 -17.16 -19.79
N LYS A 483 -22.40 -16.68 -20.60
CA LYS A 483 -21.93 -15.29 -20.66
C LYS A 483 -21.41 -14.72 -19.32
N LEU A 484 -21.10 -15.57 -18.33
CA LEU A 484 -20.61 -15.12 -17.01
C LEU A 484 -19.29 -14.37 -17.08
N ALA A 485 -18.36 -14.82 -17.92
CA ALA A 485 -17.10 -14.13 -18.14
C ALA A 485 -17.34 -12.68 -18.61
N THR A 486 -18.21 -12.50 -19.61
CA THR A 486 -18.63 -11.18 -20.08
C THR A 486 -19.34 -10.38 -19.00
N ALA A 487 -20.19 -10.99 -18.19
CA ALA A 487 -20.91 -10.33 -17.10
C ALA A 487 -19.96 -9.81 -16.01
N LEU A 488 -18.99 -10.64 -15.60
CA LEU A 488 -17.96 -10.32 -14.61
C LEU A 488 -17.03 -9.20 -15.12
N GLU A 489 -16.47 -9.33 -16.33
CA GLU A 489 -15.66 -8.29 -16.98
C GLU A 489 -16.44 -6.96 -17.09
N THR A 490 -17.69 -7.01 -17.58
CA THR A 490 -18.57 -5.83 -17.67
C THR A 490 -18.80 -5.18 -16.31
N TYR A 491 -18.95 -5.99 -15.25
CA TYR A 491 -19.12 -5.50 -13.89
C TYR A 491 -17.86 -4.78 -13.40
N ALA A 492 -16.69 -5.41 -13.49
CA ALA A 492 -15.43 -4.81 -13.05
C ALA A 492 -15.08 -3.52 -13.83
N PHE A 493 -15.30 -3.53 -15.16
CA PHE A 493 -15.02 -2.38 -16.01
C PHE A 493 -15.93 -1.19 -15.69
N ASN A 494 -17.23 -1.45 -15.48
CA ASN A 494 -18.15 -0.39 -15.09
C ASN A 494 -17.82 0.19 -13.70
N ARG A 495 -17.29 -0.63 -12.77
CA ARG A 495 -16.79 -0.14 -11.48
C ARG A 495 -15.55 0.74 -11.63
N ALA A 496 -14.59 0.32 -12.44
CA ALA A 496 -13.42 1.14 -12.75
C ALA A 496 -13.83 2.50 -13.37
N LEU A 497 -14.78 2.50 -14.31
CA LEU A 497 -15.32 3.73 -14.90
C LEU A 497 -16.08 4.61 -13.89
N GLU A 498 -16.79 4.02 -12.93
CA GLU A 498 -17.44 4.74 -11.82
C GLU A 498 -16.42 5.47 -10.93
N ASN A 499 -15.24 4.87 -10.75
CA ASN A 499 -14.11 5.48 -10.05
C ASN A 499 -13.30 6.46 -10.91
N GLY A 500 -13.71 6.69 -12.17
CA GLY A 500 -13.02 7.57 -13.11
C GLY A 500 -11.75 6.99 -13.72
N TRP A 501 -11.47 5.70 -13.52
CA TRP A 501 -10.30 5.01 -14.05
C TRP A 501 -10.50 4.63 -15.52
N ILE A 502 -9.40 4.42 -16.24
CA ILE A 502 -9.43 3.81 -17.56
C ILE A 502 -9.28 2.30 -17.40
N PRO A 503 -10.31 1.48 -17.70
CA PRO A 503 -10.20 0.03 -17.57
C PRO A 503 -9.14 -0.52 -18.53
N TYR A 504 -8.24 -1.35 -17.99
CA TYR A 504 -7.27 -2.10 -18.78
C TYR A 504 -7.00 -3.46 -18.13
N GLY A 505 -6.53 -4.40 -18.94
CA GLY A 505 -6.04 -5.70 -18.50
C GLY A 505 -4.72 -6.05 -19.19
N GLN A 506 -3.95 -6.94 -18.57
CA GLN A 506 -2.72 -7.48 -19.15
C GLN A 506 -2.94 -8.97 -19.45
N ILE A 507 -3.00 -9.29 -20.74
CA ILE A 507 -3.39 -10.62 -21.21
C ILE A 507 -2.16 -11.39 -21.64
N ILE A 508 -1.90 -12.51 -20.96
CA ILE A 508 -0.78 -13.39 -21.28
C ILE A 508 -0.79 -13.74 -22.77
N VAL A 509 0.35 -13.56 -23.43
CA VAL A 509 0.52 -13.89 -24.85
C VAL A 509 0.19 -15.37 -25.07
N GLY A 510 -0.63 -15.64 -26.10
CA GLY A 510 -1.14 -16.99 -26.39
C GLY A 510 -2.51 -17.32 -25.75
N ASN A 511 -3.07 -16.45 -24.90
CA ASN A 511 -4.42 -16.62 -24.38
C ASN A 511 -5.49 -16.06 -25.34
N ASP A 512 -5.71 -16.77 -26.45
CA ASP A 512 -6.66 -16.36 -27.50
C ASP A 512 -8.11 -16.23 -27.00
N ALA A 513 -8.49 -16.97 -25.96
CA ALA A 513 -9.84 -16.93 -25.41
C ALA A 513 -10.12 -15.58 -24.73
N SER A 514 -9.20 -15.12 -23.87
CA SER A 514 -9.30 -13.80 -23.24
C SER A 514 -9.18 -12.67 -24.26
N MET A 515 -8.27 -12.79 -25.23
CA MET A 515 -8.12 -11.79 -26.29
C MET A 515 -9.42 -11.59 -27.08
N ARG A 516 -10.05 -12.67 -27.55
CA ARG A 516 -11.33 -12.60 -28.28
C ARG A 516 -12.47 -12.03 -27.42
N LEU A 517 -12.52 -12.40 -26.14
CA LEU A 517 -13.52 -11.87 -25.21
C LEU A 517 -13.39 -10.34 -25.10
N GLN A 518 -12.18 -9.85 -24.82
CA GLN A 518 -11.95 -8.42 -24.64
C GLN A 518 -12.11 -7.62 -25.94
N GLU A 519 -11.69 -8.16 -27.08
CA GLU A 519 -11.97 -7.55 -28.38
C GLU A 519 -13.48 -7.42 -28.63
N SER A 520 -14.27 -8.46 -28.30
CA SER A 520 -15.74 -8.43 -28.43
C SER A 520 -16.43 -7.40 -27.52
N MET A 521 -15.74 -6.99 -26.46
CA MET A 521 -16.18 -5.95 -25.53
C MET A 521 -15.71 -4.54 -25.95
N GLY A 522 -14.97 -4.42 -27.06
CA GLY A 522 -14.52 -3.15 -27.62
C GLY A 522 -13.20 -2.64 -27.04
N LEU A 523 -12.38 -3.51 -26.45
CA LEU A 523 -11.03 -3.16 -26.02
C LEU A 523 -10.07 -3.12 -27.21
N HIS A 524 -9.08 -2.23 -27.11
CA HIS A 524 -8.00 -2.12 -28.08
C HIS A 524 -6.68 -2.62 -27.49
N PHE A 525 -5.95 -3.41 -28.26
CA PHE A 525 -4.68 -3.99 -27.82
C PHE A 525 -3.49 -3.10 -28.19
N SER A 526 -2.46 -3.10 -27.35
CA SER A 526 -1.15 -2.57 -27.71
C SER A 526 -0.60 -3.28 -28.94
N LYS A 527 0.31 -2.62 -29.66
CA LYS A 527 1.03 -3.25 -30.80
C LYS A 527 2.17 -4.15 -30.34
N SER A 528 2.69 -3.87 -29.16
CA SER A 528 3.83 -4.54 -28.56
C SER A 528 3.43 -5.02 -27.17
N PRO A 529 3.99 -6.15 -26.71
CA PRO A 529 3.76 -6.67 -25.37
C PRO A 529 4.51 -5.84 -24.31
N VAL A 530 4.18 -6.10 -23.06
CA VAL A 530 4.94 -5.74 -21.86
C VAL A 530 5.48 -7.01 -21.22
N TYR A 531 6.59 -6.88 -20.49
CA TYR A 531 7.32 -8.01 -19.92
C TYR A 531 7.41 -7.85 -18.40
N TRP A 532 6.83 -8.78 -17.67
CA TRP A 532 7.00 -8.85 -16.22
C TRP A 532 8.30 -9.55 -15.88
N MET A 533 9.02 -8.97 -14.92
CA MET A 533 10.23 -9.56 -14.38
C MET A 533 10.27 -9.47 -12.86
N THR A 534 10.85 -10.48 -12.21
CA THR A 534 11.07 -10.51 -10.76
C THR A 534 12.55 -10.68 -10.45
N LYS A 535 13.02 -10.12 -9.34
CA LYS A 535 14.42 -10.26 -8.92
C LYS A 535 14.63 -11.69 -8.40
N ASN A 536 15.74 -12.33 -8.75
CA ASN A 536 16.13 -13.59 -8.16
C ASN A 536 16.27 -13.41 -6.64
N ASN A 537 15.46 -14.11 -5.85
CA ASN A 537 15.73 -14.25 -4.43
C ASN A 537 17.04 -15.05 -4.29
N ALA A 538 18.08 -14.40 -3.78
CA ALA A 538 19.37 -15.03 -3.52
C ALA A 538 19.30 -16.05 -2.38
#